data_AF-A0A1I1IXZ1-F1
#
_entry.id   AF-A0A1I1IXZ1-F1
#
_cell.length_a   1.000
_cell.length_b   1.000
_cell.length_c   1.000
_cell.angle_alpha   90.00
_cell.angle_beta   90.00
_cell.angle_gamma   90.00
#
_symmetry.space_group_name_H-M   'P 1'
#
loop_
_entity.id
_entity.type
_entity.pdbx_description
1 polymer ?
#
loop_
_entity_poly.entity_id
_entity_poly.type
_entity_poly.pdbx_seq_one_letter_code
_entity_poly.pdbx_strand_id
1 'polypeptide(L)' 'MGFWYFLILFSGLFLVMNGLLGKKRLSLVLIGLLCISFSVFMFIPGSDEIISELFHLN' A
#
# COMPACT_ATOMS: atom_id res chain seq x y z
N MET A 1 -4.29 11.37 -9.36
CA MET A 1 -3.48 10.89 -8.22
C MET A 1 -4.03 9.55 -7.69
N GLY A 2 -5.33 9.45 -7.37
CA GLY A 2 -5.98 8.20 -6.89
C GLY A 2 -5.79 6.93 -7.74
N PHE A 3 -5.71 7.04 -9.07
CA PHE A 3 -5.52 5.88 -9.95
C PHE A 3 -4.21 5.13 -9.69
N TRP A 4 -3.13 5.84 -9.34
CA TRP A 4 -1.84 5.24 -9.02
C TRP A 4 -1.89 4.47 -7.70
N TYR A 5 -2.63 4.97 -6.70
CA TYR A 5 -2.84 4.26 -5.44
C TYR A 5 -3.65 2.99 -5.65
N PHE A 6 -4.66 3.03 -6.55
CA PHE A 6 -5.44 1.85 -6.92
C PHE A 6 -4.55 0.73 -7.51
N LEU A 7 -3.58 1.09 -8.36
CA LEU A 7 -2.60 0.14 -8.90
C LEU A 7 -1.73 -0.48 -7.80
N ILE A 8 -1.28 0.32 -6.82
CA ILE A 8 -0.49 -0.17 -5.67
C ILE A 8 -1.34 -1.11 -4.81
N LEU A 9 -2.63 -0.80 -4.62
CA LEU A 9 -3.56 -1.64 -3.87
C LEU A 9 -3.73 -2.99 -4.55
N PHE A 10 -3.96 -2.98 -5.86
CA PHE A 10 -4.14 -4.20 -6.66
C PHE A 10 -2.88 -5.07 -6.66
N SER A 11 -1.70 -4.44 -6.78
CA SER A 11 -0.40 -5.11 -6.69
C SER A 11 -0.16 -5.71 -5.30
N GLY A 12 -0.46 -4.96 -4.23
CA GLY A 12 -0.37 -5.43 -2.86
C GLY A 12 -1.29 -6.63 -2.59
N LEU A 13 -2.51 -6.61 -3.11
CA LEU A 13 -3.45 -7.72 -3.03
C LEU A 13 -2.93 -8.97 -3.74
N PHE A 14 -2.32 -8.79 -4.92
CA PHE A 14 -1.71 -9.89 -5.68
C PHE A 14 -0.51 -10.50 -4.94
N LEU A 15 0.30 -9.67 -4.27
CA LEU A 15 1.39 -10.12 -3.40
C LEU A 15 0.88 -10.91 -2.20
N VAL A 16 -0.19 -10.44 -1.53
CA VAL A 16 -0.80 -11.16 -0.40
C VAL A 16 -1.35 -12.51 -0.86
N MET A 17 -2.09 -12.53 -1.98
CA MET A 17 -2.61 -13.78 -2.55
C MET A 17 -1.49 -14.76 -2.87
N ASN A 18 -0.44 -14.34 -3.59
CA ASN A 18 0.71 -15.19 -3.88
C ASN A 18 1.48 -15.63 -2.63
N GLY A 19 1.58 -14.77 -1.62
CA GLY A 19 2.22 -15.08 -0.34
C GLY A 19 1.42 -16.09 0.49
N LEU A 20 0.10 -16.10 0.36
CA LEU A 20 -0.80 -17.04 1.04
C LEU A 20 -0.86 -18.40 0.32
N LEU A 21 -0.82 -18.40 -1.02
CA LEU A 21 -0.78 -19.60 -1.87
C LEU A 21 0.60 -20.30 -1.81
N GLY A 22 1.68 -19.54 -1.63
CA GLY A 22 3.03 -20.07 -1.46
C GLY A 22 3.30 -20.49 -0.01
N LYS A 23 3.51 -21.79 0.23
CA LYS A 23 3.92 -22.31 1.55
C LYS A 23 5.10 -21.50 2.11
N LYS A 24 4.84 -20.72 3.17
CA LYS A 24 5.81 -20.08 4.09
C LYS A 24 6.49 -18.79 3.63
N ARG A 25 5.82 -17.90 2.89
CA ARG A 25 6.31 -16.52 2.68
C ARG A 25 5.52 -15.50 3.48
N LEU A 26 5.54 -15.64 4.81
CA LEU A 26 4.96 -14.66 5.75
C LEU A 26 5.48 -13.24 5.50
N SER A 27 6.76 -13.10 5.11
CA SER A 27 7.35 -11.81 4.73
C SER A 27 6.65 -11.17 3.52
N LEU A 28 6.22 -11.96 2.51
CA LEU A 28 5.47 -11.42 1.37
C LEU A 28 4.07 -10.97 1.77
N VAL A 29 3.42 -11.70 2.67
CA VAL A 29 2.10 -11.32 3.20
C VAL A 29 2.21 -10.03 4.02
N LEU A 30 3.22 -9.90 4.89
CA LEU A 30 3.49 -8.69 5.66
C LEU A 30 3.76 -7.47 4.76
N ILE A 31 4.60 -7.63 3.74
CA ILE A 31 4.90 -6.58 2.76
C ILE A 31 3.64 -6.20 1.96
N GLY A 32 2.86 -7.18 1.51
CA GLY A 32 1.61 -6.92 0.82
C GLY A 32 0.58 -6.20 1.71
N LEU A 33 0.47 -6.57 2.98
CA LEU A 33 -0.42 -5.92 3.95
C LEU A 33 -0.02 -4.46 4.22
N LEU A 34 1.29 -4.20 4.32
CA LEU A 34 1.84 -2.84 4.42
C LEU A 34 1.52 -2.02 3.18
N CYS A 35 1.72 -2.56 1.98
CA CYS A 35 1.37 -1.88 0.72
C CYS A 35 -0.12 -1.57 0.60
N ILE A 36 -1.00 -2.49 1.02
CA ILE A 36 -2.45 -2.27 1.03
C ILE A 36 -2.80 -1.15 2.02
N SER A 37 -2.27 -1.22 3.24
CA SER A 37 -2.53 -0.20 4.28
C SER A 37 -2.07 1.19 3.84
N PHE A 38 -0.90 1.27 3.20
CA PHE A 38 -0.34 2.53 2.70
C PHE A 38 -1.15 3.09 1.52
N SER A 39 -1.63 2.22 0.63
CA SER A 39 -2.49 2.65 -0.47
C SER A 39 -3.85 3.15 0.02
N VAL A 40 -4.47 2.46 0.99
CA VAL A 40 -5.72 2.91 1.61
C VAL A 40 -5.54 4.25 2.32
N PHE A 41 -4.41 4.45 3.00
CA PHE A 41 -4.08 5.74 3.63
C PHE A 41 -3.99 6.88 2.61
N MET A 42 -3.34 6.66 1.47
CA MET A 42 -3.26 7.60 0.33
C MET A 42 -4.62 7.87 -0.36
N PHE A 43 -5.64 7.03 -0.14
CA PHE A 43 -6.99 7.25 -0.67
C PHE A 43 -7.84 8.18 0.21
N ILE A 44 -7.42 8.43 1.46
CA ILE A 44 -8.14 9.31 2.38
C ILE A 44 -7.94 10.77 1.94
N PRO A 45 -9.01 11.58 1.80
CA PRO A 45 -8.88 12.99 1.49
C PRO A 45 -8.16 13.73 2.64
N GLY A 46 -7.13 14.53 2.32
CA GLY A 46 -6.25 15.19 3.30
C GLY A 46 -4.99 14.39 3.66
N SER A 47 -4.83 13.17 3.14
CA SER A 47 -3.59 12.40 3.31
C SER A 47 -2.41 13.02 2.54
N ASP A 48 -2.68 13.77 1.47
CA ASP A 48 -1.70 14.51 0.68
C ASP A 48 -1.04 15.65 1.47
N GLU A 49 -1.79 16.37 2.32
CA GLU A 49 -1.25 17.36 3.26
C GLU A 49 -0.37 16.70 4.33
N ILE A 50 -0.82 15.58 4.90
CA ILE A 50 -0.04 14.84 5.90
C ILE A 50 1.29 14.36 5.29
N ILE A 51 1.27 13.88 4.05
CA ILE A 51 2.46 13.38 3.37
C ILE A 51 3.40 14.52 2.96
N SER A 52 2.85 15.68 2.55
CA SER A 52 3.68 16.85 2.21
C SER A 52 4.38 17.42 3.44
N GLU A 53 3.70 17.46 4.59
CA GLU A 53 4.27 17.87 5.87
C GLU A 53 5.33 16.86 6.35
N LEU A 54 5.04 15.56 6.25
CA LEU A 54 5.96 14.49 6.67
C LEU A 54 7.26 14.46 5.85
N PHE A 55 7.17 14.73 4.54
CA PHE A 55 8.32 14.79 3.65
C PHE A 55 8.97 16.18 3.55
N HIS A 56 8.49 17.17 4.33
CA HIS A 56 8.93 18.57 4.22
C HIS A 56 9.00 19.04 2.76
N LEU A 57 7.98 18.73 1.97
CA LEU A 57 7.87 19.18 0.57
C LEU A 57 7.34 20.62 0.45
N ASN A 58 7.40 21.38 1.55
CA ASN A 58 6.98 22.78 1.64
C ASN A 58 7.96 23.72 0.91
#